data_AF-A0A522YX70-F1
#
_entry.id   AF-A0A522YX70-F1
#
_cell.length_a   1.000
_cell.length_b   1.000
_cell.length_c   1.000
_cell.angle_alpha   90.00
_cell.angle_beta   90.00
_cell.angle_gamma   90.00
#
_symmetry.space_group_name_H-M   'P 1'
#
loop_
_entity.id
_entity.type
_entity.pdbx_description
1 polymer ?
#
loop_
_entity_poly.entity_id
_entity_poly.type
_entity_poly.pdbx_seq_one_letter_code
_entity_poly.pdbx_strand_id
1 'polypeptide(L)' 'QPIRYPTVPKNSARIRVSVTAWISKKQLEHTLAVFEKAGKKFKIL' A
#
# COMPACT_ATOMS: atom_id res chain seq x y z
N GLN A 1 3.09 0.32 5.93
CA GLN A 1 3.74 -0.58 6.90
C GLN A 1 3.76 -2.01 6.34
N PRO A 2 4.92 -2.67 6.16
CA PRO A 2 4.97 -4.06 5.72
C PRO A 2 4.60 -5.00 6.87
N ILE A 3 3.73 -5.97 6.61
CA ILE A 3 3.41 -7.05 7.55
C ILE A 3 3.87 -8.37 6.90
N ARG A 4 4.69 -9.10 7.64
CA ARG A 4 5.33 -10.36 7.20
C ARG A 4 5.11 -11.45 8.24
N TYR A 5 5.47 -12.67 7.90
CA TYR A 5 5.51 -13.78 8.85
C TYR A 5 6.36 -13.41 10.08
N PRO A 6 5.96 -13.77 11.32
CA PRO A 6 4.86 -14.68 11.70
C PRO A 6 3.48 -14.02 11.86
N THR A 7 3.39 -12.69 11.79
CA THR A 7 2.14 -11.94 12.04
C THR A 7 1.05 -12.23 10.99
N VAL A 8 1.45 -12.65 9.79
CA VAL A 8 0.55 -13.15 8.73
C VAL A 8 1.08 -14.49 8.20
N PRO A 9 0.21 -15.39 7.69
CA PRO A 9 0.63 -16.66 7.10
C PRO A 9 1.73 -16.50 6.03
N LYS A 10 2.54 -17.54 5.84
CA LYS A 10 3.55 -17.56 4.77
C LYS A 10 2.88 -17.28 3.41
N ASN A 11 3.57 -16.54 2.54
CA ASN A 11 3.09 -16.04 1.23
C ASN A 11 1.93 -15.02 1.26
N SER A 12 1.47 -14.59 2.43
CA SER A 12 0.42 -13.55 2.55
C SER A 12 0.97 -12.18 3.03
N ALA A 13 2.22 -11.90 2.69
CA ALA A 13 2.84 -10.61 3.03
C ALA A 13 2.11 -9.46 2.33
N ARG A 14 1.78 -8.42 3.10
CA ARG A 14 0.99 -7.29 2.61
C ARG A 14 1.48 -5.98 3.19
N ILE A 15 1.17 -4.89 2.48
CA ILE A 15 1.41 -3.53 2.96
C ILE A 15 0.09 -3.07 3.60
N ARG A 16 0.11 -2.81 4.92
CA ARG A 16 -1.00 -2.16 5.61
C ARG A 16 -0.84 -0.65 5.51
N VAL A 17 -1.89 0.01 5.05
CA VAL A 17 -2.04 1.46 5.03
C VAL A 17 -3.31 1.78 5.82
N SER A 18 -3.18 2.69 6.78
CA SER A 18 -4.32 3.17 7.58
C SER A 18 -4.72 4.54 7.05
N VAL A 19 -5.99 4.72 6.74
CA VAL A 19 -6.56 6.00 6.29
C VAL A 19 -7.23 6.65 7.50
N THR A 20 -6.85 7.89 7.81
CA THR A 20 -7.45 8.69 8.89
C THR A 20 -8.18 9.89 8.31
N ALA A 21 -9.11 10.46 9.05
CA ALA A 21 -9.94 11.61 8.61
C ALA A 21 -9.12 12.88 8.28
N TRP A 22 -7.85 12.92 8.65
CA TRP A 22 -6.93 14.04 8.39
C TRP A 22 -6.36 14.01 6.96
N ILE A 23 -6.54 12.92 6.22
CA ILE A 23 -6.03 12.78 4.86
C ILE A 23 -6.95 13.54 3.91
N SER A 24 -6.39 14.55 3.24
CA SER A 24 -7.11 15.31 2.21
C SER A 24 -7.24 14.51 0.92
N LYS A 25 -8.27 14.83 0.11
CA LYS A 25 -8.49 14.17 -1.19
C LYS A 25 -7.26 14.23 -2.11
N LYS A 26 -6.55 15.36 -2.11
CA LYS A 26 -5.32 15.53 -2.89
C LYS A 26 -4.20 14.57 -2.46
N GLN A 27 -4.06 14.33 -1.16
CA GLN A 27 -3.10 13.35 -0.66
C GLN A 27 -3.50 11.93 -1.05
N LEU A 28 -4.79 11.60 -1.02
CA LEU A 28 -5.28 10.29 -1.44
C LEU A 28 -5.00 10.03 -2.93
N GLU A 29 -5.31 10.99 -3.81
CA GLU A 29 -5.05 10.88 -5.25
C GLU A 29 -3.55 10.75 -5.54
N HIS A 30 -2.72 11.54 -4.87
CA HIS A 30 -1.27 11.43 -5.00
C HIS A 30 -0.75 10.05 -4.55
N THR A 31 -1.25 9.54 -3.42
CA THR A 31 -0.90 8.21 -2.92
C THR A 31 -1.31 7.10 -3.89
N LEU A 32 -2.50 7.18 -4.49
CA LEU A 32 -2.95 6.23 -5.52
C LEU A 32 -2.04 6.25 -6.76
N ALA A 33 -1.69 7.43 -7.26
CA ALA A 33 -0.78 7.56 -8.41
C ALA A 33 0.60 6.94 -8.14
N VAL A 34 1.13 7.11 -6.92
CA VAL A 34 2.39 6.50 -6.50
C VAL A 34 2.28 4.98 -6.43
N PHE A 35 1.17 4.44 -5.89
CA PHE A 35 0.95 3.00 -5.84
C PHE A 35 0.83 2.40 -7.24
N GLU A 36 0.14 3.07 -8.17
CA GLU A 36 0.02 2.61 -9.55
C GLU A 36 1.38 2.57 -10.26
N LYS A 37 2.19 3.64 -10.09
CA LYS A 37 3.55 3.70 -10.64
C LYS A 37 4.46 2.62 -10.05
N ALA A 38 4.35 2.37 -8.75
CA ALA A 38 5.11 1.32 -8.07
C ALA A 38 4.67 -0.07 -8.56
N GLY A 39 3.37 -0.34 -8.66
CA GLY A 39 2.84 -1.61 -9.13
C GLY A 39 3.29 -1.95 -10.55
N LYS A 40 3.26 -0.96 -11.46
CA LYS A 40 3.81 -1.11 -12.82
C LYS A 40 5.32 -1.40 -12.80
N LYS A 41 6.08 -0.70 -11.97
CA LYS A 41 7.54 -0.88 -11.85
C LYS A 41 7.92 -2.28 -11.33
N PHE A 42 7.19 -2.78 -10.34
CA PHE A 42 7.45 -4.09 -9.73
C PHE A 42 6.67 -5.23 -10.39
N LYS A 43 5.92 -4.96 -11.47
CA LYS A 43 5.09 -5.93 -12.21
C LYS A 43 4.11 -6.70 -11.31
N ILE A 44 3.54 -6.00 -10.33
CA ILE A 44 2.54 -6.52 -9.39
C ILE A 44 1.12 -6.19 -9.89
N LEU A 45 1.00 -5.16 -10.73
CA LEU A 45 -0.22 -4.68 -11.38
C LEU A 45 -0.22 -5.10 -12.86
#